data_AF-A0A1E7DRS1-F1
#
_entry.id   AF-A0A1E7DRS1-F1
#
_cell.length_a   1.000
_cell.length_b   1.000
_cell.length_c   1.000
_cell.angle_alpha   90.00
_cell.angle_beta   90.00
_cell.angle_gamma   90.00
#
_symmetry.space_group_name_H-M   'P 1'
#
loop_
_entity.id
_entity.type
_entity.pdbx_description
1 polymer ?
#
loop_
_entity_poly.entity_id
_entity_poly.type
_entity_poly.pdbx_seq_one_letter_code
_entity_poly.pdbx_strand_id
1 'polypeptide(L)' 'MKIMSDEMLVAAYRDALKHDKNKSEIETLKTEVHKRGLSPKLEKE' A
#
# COMPACT_ATOMS: atom_id res chain seq x y z
N MET A 1 -10.04 11.74 -0.01
CA MET A 1 -9.42 10.58 0.68
C MET A 1 -8.86 11.08 1.99
N LYS A 2 -9.09 10.37 3.11
CA LYS A 2 -8.42 10.70 4.39
C LYS A 2 -6.91 10.74 4.12
N ILE A 3 -6.22 11.78 4.60
CA ILE A 3 -4.77 11.90 4.48
C ILE A 3 -4.17 10.72 5.27
N MET A 4 -3.86 9.63 4.59
CA MET A 4 -3.08 8.54 5.17
C MET A 4 -1.63 8.97 5.16
N SER A 5 -0.98 8.87 6.33
CA SER A 5 0.47 8.94 6.42
C SER A 5 1.10 7.84 5.57
N ASP A 6 2.35 8.03 5.18
CA ASP A 6 3.07 7.11 4.31
C ASP A 6 3.17 5.70 4.92
N GLU A 7 3.36 5.61 6.24
CA GLU A 7 3.33 4.35 6.99
C GLU A 7 1.96 3.65 6.90
N MET A 8 0.87 4.41 7.07
CA MET A 8 -0.49 3.87 6.99
C MET A 8 -0.83 3.39 5.58
N LEU A 9 -0.33 4.09 4.55
CA LEU A 9 -0.54 3.71 3.16
C LEU A 9 0.20 2.40 2.82
N VAL A 10 1.45 2.26 3.25
CA VAL A 10 2.23 1.03 3.08
C VAL A 10 1.62 -0.13 3.87
N ALA A 11 1.18 0.11 5.11
CA ALA A 11 0.51 -0.89 5.93
C ALA A 11 -0.80 -1.37 5.29
N ALA A 12 -1.64 -0.45 4.81
CA ALA A 12 -2.88 -0.78 4.11
C ALA A 12 -2.64 -1.58 2.82
N TYR A 13 -1.61 -1.21 2.04
CA TYR A 13 -1.25 -1.95 0.83
C TYR A 13 -0.78 -3.38 1.15
N ARG A 14 0.06 -3.55 2.17
CA ARG A 14 0.53 -4.89 2.61
C ARG A 14 -0.62 -5.74 3.15
N ASP A 15 -1.52 -5.14 3.92
CA ASP A 15 -2.71 -5.81 4.43
C ASP A 15 -3.63 -6.26 3.29
N ALA A 16 -3.87 -5.39 2.30
CA ALA A 16 -4.66 -5.71 1.13
C ALA A 16 -4.07 -6.85 0.30
N LEU A 17 -2.74 -6.92 0.16
CA LEU A 17 -2.04 -8.03 -0.49
C LEU A 17 -2.15 -9.35 0.29
N LYS A 18 -2.16 -9.32 1.63
CA LYS A 18 -2.22 -10.52 2.48
C LYS A 18 -3.63 -11.11 2.56
N HIS A 19 -4.65 -10.28 2.56
CA HIS A 19 -6.04 -10.68 2.79
C HIS A 19 -6.85 -10.87 1.50
N ASP A 20 -6.19 -10.94 0.34
CA ASP A 20 -6.82 -11.04 -0.99
C ASP A 20 -7.97 -10.03 -1.15
N LYS A 21 -7.73 -8.79 -0.68
CA LYS A 21 -8.72 -7.72 -0.80
C LYS A 21 -8.93 -7.39 -2.28
N ASN A 22 -10.04 -6.71 -2.56
CA ASN A 22 -10.43 -6.29 -3.90
C ASN A 22 -9.24 -5.78 -4.72
N LYS A 23 -9.03 -6.36 -5.91
CA LYS A 23 -7.93 -5.98 -6.82
C LYS A 23 -7.87 -4.48 -7.10
N SER A 24 -9.04 -3.84 -7.23
CA SER A 24 -9.15 -2.39 -7.43
C SER A 24 -8.61 -1.56 -6.25
N GLU A 25 -8.78 -2.05 -5.02
CA GLU A 25 -8.24 -1.41 -3.82
C GLU A 25 -6.71 -1.57 -3.76
N ILE A 26 -6.21 -2.75 -4.10
CA ILE A 26 -4.77 -3.02 -4.22
C ILE A 26 -4.13 -2.12 -5.29
N GLU A 27 -4.75 -1.96 -6.46
CA GLU A 27 -4.23 -1.10 -7.53
C GLU A 27 -4.23 0.38 -7.15
N THR A 28 -5.27 0.84 -6.46
CA THR A 28 -5.36 2.21 -5.94
C THR A 28 -4.23 2.49 -4.95
N LEU A 29 -4.05 1.59 -3.97
CA LEU A 29 -3.00 1.70 -2.96
C LEU A 29 -1.60 1.59 -3.59
N LYS A 30 -1.39 0.68 -4.55
CA LYS A 30 -0.14 0.55 -5.30
C LYS A 30 0.25 1.84 -6.02
N THR A 31 -0.73 2.46 -6.67
CA THR A 31 -0.53 3.70 -7.42
C THR A 31 -0.11 4.83 -6.49
N GLU A 32 -0.78 4.97 -5.35
CA GLU A 32 -0.48 6.01 -4.38
C GLU A 32 0.88 5.79 -3.69
N VAL A 33 1.21 4.53 -3.35
CA VAL A 33 2.51 4.14 -2.80
C VAL A 33 3.63 4.49 -3.79
N HIS A 34 3.46 4.13 -5.07
CA HIS A 34 4.46 4.41 -6.10
C HIS A 34 4.59 5.91 -6.40
N LYS A 35 3.46 6.63 -6.45
CA LYS A 35 3.43 8.08 -6.68
C LYS A 35 4.20 8.87 -5.61
N ARG A 36 4.22 8.35 -4.38
CA ARG A 36 4.97 8.94 -3.26
C ARG A 36 6.42 8.44 -3.16
N GLY A 37 6.87 7.58 -4.08
CA GLY A 37 8.19 6.96 -4.03
C GLY A 37 8.36 5.97 -2.87
N LEU A 38 7.26 5.54 -2.25
CA LEU A 38 7.29 4.62 -1.13
C LEU A 38 7.52 3.21 -1.67
N SER A 39 8.47 2.50 -1.07
CA SER A 39 8.69 1.09 -1.38
C SER A 39 7.88 0.26 -0.38
N PRO A 40 6.90 -0.55 -0.82
CA PRO A 40 6.22 -1.47 0.08
C PRO A 40 7.12 -2.65 0.50
N LYS A 41 8.41 -2.62 0.13
CA LYS A 41 9.44 -3.64 0.35
C LYS A 41 9.20 -4.33 1.69
N LEU A 42 8.81 -5.60 1.63
CA LEU A 42 9.24 -6.55 2.64
C LEU A 42 10.76 -6.44 2.65
N GLU A 43 11.31 -5.62 3.54
CA GLU A 43 12.71 -5.74 3.89
C GLU A 43 12.86 -7.14 4.48
N LYS A 44 13.35 -8.06 3.64
CA LYS A 44 14.07 -9.23 4.11
C LYS A 44 15.47 -8.69 4.43
N GLU A 45 15.65 -8.21 5.65
CA GLU A 45 16.93 -8.28 6.35
C GLU A 45 16.83 -9.35 7.43
#